data_AF-A0A9D5YLW0-F1
#
_entry.id   AF-A0A9D5YLW0-F1
#
_cell.length_a   1.000
_cell.length_b   1.000
_cell.length_c   1.000
_cell.angle_alpha   90.00
_cell.angle_beta   90.00
_cell.angle_gamma   90.00
#
_symmetry.space_group_name_H-M   'P 1'
#
loop_
_entity.id
_entity.type
_entity.pdbx_description
1 polymer ?
#
loop_
_entity_poly.entity_id
_entity_poly.type
_entity_poly.pdbx_seq_one_letter_code
_entity_poly.pdbx_strand_id
1 'polypeptide(L)'
;MSASRERKKRVEYSTIAQPEVKKEKKKISEGWIFAICMILIAAVVFGGMWYYRYSQAHRTVLTVGDHDVEVCEFNFFYRELAATCDQYYSYLGMDNTIALDEQKIDSSDLSMMGLVGIDTSYLEAFEPVDGVYDVTWAQLLANNAMRNAASAYSVYQAGTAAGYKLTEEEQDSIDDSVAEIQSYADQNNMDIDDYIEAVFGRDCDEDAYRKYMEVVTVASSYPNTIEYTAEEMAARDAEAPEDFDTAAFYYYVTDASTIQAEQEAAEAATEEETSEENAEEEAVEEETEEETEAELTDEEKAELDNQAKEAAEKMAADFDVEDDSVSIYTDYTREYLESMSYSVELPEEAYDWLYGEAQPDEVKMFTIEKDEELEDDENRYAVVKFITREDYNTVNHLFLTIADDEEGAELAEGEKTAEEKVAEIKASLEADPSEENFRSLILANLDHEHEEGEEHDHSEEGNAENQSRYAFSSVSKEMYNWMMVEERAAGDWTVSDQEGQTVFYFYLGEGEGYRDLSIENTLRSEWYTETTDAAIENCGYDEEAAMTAEVKFY
;
A
#
# COMPACT_ATOMS: atom_id res chain seq x y z
N MET A 1 -15.89 111.39 65.54
CA MET A 1 -15.22 110.31 66.30
C MET A 1 -15.91 108.99 65.94
N SER A 2 -15.11 107.99 65.58
CA SER A 2 -15.38 106.56 65.31
C SER A 2 -16.45 105.92 66.20
N ALA A 3 -17.06 104.77 65.92
CA ALA A 3 -17.25 103.88 64.78
C ALA A 3 -18.12 102.71 65.32
N SER A 4 -18.77 101.95 64.43
CA SER A 4 -19.14 100.54 64.65
C SER A 4 -20.23 100.22 65.69
N ARG A 5 -21.44 99.93 65.21
CA ARG A 5 -22.07 98.59 65.32
C ARG A 5 -23.42 98.57 64.59
N GLU A 6 -23.43 97.71 63.57
CA GLU A 6 -24.56 96.93 63.05
C GLU A 6 -25.75 97.68 62.44
N ARG A 7 -25.59 97.93 61.13
CA ARG A 7 -26.66 98.23 60.18
C ARG A 7 -27.54 97.01 59.94
N LYS A 8 -28.85 97.26 60.01
CA LYS A 8 -29.90 96.92 59.02
C LYS A 8 -29.79 95.55 58.34
N LYS A 9 -30.87 94.76 58.45
CA LYS A 9 -31.61 94.25 57.29
C LYS A 9 -32.93 93.58 57.72
N ARG A 10 -34.04 94.21 57.35
CA ARG A 10 -35.35 93.61 57.12
C ARG A 10 -35.64 93.82 55.62
N VAL A 11 -36.38 92.89 55.01
CA VAL A 11 -36.94 92.91 53.63
C VAL A 11 -35.93 92.41 52.56
N GLU A 12 -36.15 91.36 51.75
CA GLU A 12 -37.25 90.39 51.55
C GLU A 12 -36.75 89.27 50.60
N TYR A 13 -37.55 88.20 50.50
CA TYR A 13 -37.74 87.26 49.37
C TYR A 13 -37.01 85.90 49.31
N SER A 14 -37.86 84.92 48.97
CA SER A 14 -37.66 83.64 48.26
C SER A 14 -37.32 82.35 49.03
N THR A 15 -38.22 81.37 48.80
CA THR A 15 -37.99 79.92 48.68
C THR A 15 -37.48 79.15 49.89
N ILE A 16 -38.39 78.44 50.58
CA ILE A 16 -38.03 77.22 51.31
C ILE A 16 -38.12 76.07 50.31
N ALA A 17 -36.94 75.61 49.87
CA ALA A 17 -36.72 74.44 49.05
C ALA A 17 -36.87 73.14 49.88
N GLN A 18 -37.23 72.06 49.19
CA GLN A 18 -37.20 70.69 49.72
C GLN A 18 -35.79 70.28 50.16
N PRO A 19 -35.63 69.38 51.14
CA PRO A 19 -34.31 68.85 51.49
C PRO A 19 -33.78 67.95 50.35
N GLU A 20 -32.66 68.36 49.75
CA GLU A 20 -31.89 67.51 48.83
C GLU A 20 -31.24 66.34 49.58
N VAL A 21 -31.60 65.12 49.20
CA VAL A 21 -30.85 63.91 49.56
C VAL A 21 -29.56 63.92 48.75
N LYS A 22 -28.43 64.21 49.42
CA LYS A 22 -27.10 63.98 48.86
C LYS A 22 -26.93 62.48 48.60
N LYS A 23 -26.88 62.07 47.32
CA LYS A 23 -26.38 60.75 46.92
C LYS A 23 -24.89 60.70 47.23
N GLU A 24 -24.52 60.08 48.35
CA GLU A 24 -23.13 59.66 48.57
C GLU A 24 -22.76 58.64 47.49
N LYS A 25 -21.74 58.96 46.69
CA LYS A 25 -21.10 57.97 45.82
C LYS A 25 -20.47 56.92 46.73
N LYS A 26 -21.10 55.73 46.84
CA LYS A 26 -20.50 54.57 47.51
C LYS A 26 -19.13 54.31 46.86
N LYS A 27 -18.05 54.62 47.59
CA LYS A 27 -16.71 54.15 47.21
C LYS A 27 -16.72 52.63 47.35
N ILE A 28 -16.43 51.93 46.27
CA ILE A 28 -16.16 50.49 46.30
C ILE A 28 -14.96 50.31 47.23
N SER A 29 -15.07 49.46 48.25
CA SER A 29 -13.96 49.27 49.20
C SER A 29 -12.78 48.61 48.49
N GLU A 30 -11.55 48.89 48.93
CA GLU A 30 -10.31 48.37 48.32
C GLU A 30 -10.32 46.83 48.21
N GLY A 31 -10.98 46.12 49.14
CA GLY A 31 -11.18 44.67 49.07
C GLY A 31 -12.07 44.19 47.92
N TRP A 32 -13.10 44.96 47.52
CA TRP A 32 -13.93 44.65 46.35
C TRP A 32 -13.21 44.96 45.04
N ILE A 33 -12.37 45.99 45.01
CA ILE A 33 -11.51 46.27 43.85
C ILE A 33 -10.50 45.14 43.66
N PHE A 34 -9.87 44.68 44.74
CA PHE A 34 -8.95 43.54 44.70
C PHE A 34 -9.62 42.24 44.25
N ALA A 35 -10.83 41.94 44.74
CA ALA A 35 -11.60 40.77 44.30
C ALA A 35 -11.98 40.82 42.81
N ILE A 36 -12.39 41.99 42.31
CA ILE A 36 -12.68 42.20 40.87
C ILE A 36 -11.41 42.06 40.03
N CYS A 37 -10.28 42.61 40.49
CA CYS A 37 -8.99 42.44 39.82
C CYS A 37 -8.56 40.97 39.77
N MET A 38 -8.75 40.20 40.84
CA MET A 38 -8.44 38.76 40.85
C MET A 38 -9.32 37.96 39.89
N ILE A 39 -10.62 38.26 39.81
CA ILE A 39 -11.52 37.61 38.85
C ILE A 39 -11.15 37.98 37.40
N LEU A 40 -10.78 39.24 37.13
CA LEU A 40 -10.32 39.66 35.80
C LEU A 40 -8.99 39.01 35.41
N ILE A 41 -8.05 38.88 36.35
CA ILE A 41 -6.78 38.16 36.10
C ILE A 41 -7.06 36.68 35.83
N ALA A 42 -7.93 36.04 36.61
CA ALA A 42 -8.34 34.66 36.34
C ALA A 42 -9.02 34.54 34.96
N ALA A 43 -9.94 35.44 34.60
CA ALA A 43 -10.59 35.41 33.29
C ALA A 43 -9.62 35.66 32.12
N VAL A 44 -8.58 36.48 32.31
CA VAL A 44 -7.54 36.70 31.30
C VAL A 44 -6.56 35.53 31.22
N VAL A 45 -6.23 34.89 32.34
CA VAL A 45 -5.36 33.71 32.36
C VAL A 45 -6.09 32.48 31.83
N PHE A 46 -7.31 32.18 32.30
CA PHE A 46 -8.11 31.05 31.82
C PHE A 46 -8.67 31.32 30.43
N GLY A 47 -9.16 32.53 30.14
CA GLY A 47 -9.61 32.90 28.79
C GLY A 47 -8.45 33.02 27.80
N GLY A 48 -7.28 33.48 28.25
CA GLY A 48 -6.06 33.50 27.44
C GLY A 48 -5.46 32.11 27.24
N MET A 49 -5.57 31.20 28.22
CA MET A 49 -5.18 29.79 28.10
C MET A 49 -6.17 29.03 27.23
N TRP A 50 -7.47 29.28 27.33
CA TRP A 50 -8.49 28.72 26.46
C TRP A 50 -8.33 29.25 25.03
N TYR A 51 -8.13 30.56 24.83
CA TYR A 51 -7.81 31.15 23.53
C TYR A 51 -6.49 30.64 22.94
N TYR A 52 -5.45 30.50 23.76
CA TYR A 52 -4.17 29.92 23.31
C TYR A 52 -4.33 28.47 22.90
N ARG A 53 -5.06 27.66 23.67
CA ARG A 53 -5.31 26.25 23.35
C ARG A 53 -6.18 26.10 22.09
N TYR A 54 -7.25 26.89 21.98
CA TYR A 54 -8.09 26.98 20.79
C TYR A 54 -7.28 27.40 19.55
N SER A 55 -6.42 28.41 19.70
CA SER A 55 -5.54 28.90 18.62
C SER A 55 -4.47 27.91 18.19
N GLN A 56 -4.10 26.92 19.03
CA GLN A 56 -3.15 25.88 18.65
C GLN A 56 -3.85 24.76 17.89
N ALA A 57 -5.06 24.37 18.31
CA ALA A 57 -5.84 23.34 17.61
C ALA A 57 -6.30 23.79 16.20
N HIS A 58 -6.51 25.10 15.99
CA HIS A 58 -6.93 25.67 14.71
C HIS A 58 -5.77 26.36 13.97
N ARG A 59 -4.52 25.94 14.22
CA ARG A 59 -3.36 26.43 13.46
C ARG A 59 -3.32 25.68 12.13
N THR A 60 -3.18 26.40 11.03
CA THR A 60 -2.92 25.80 9.72
C THR A 60 -1.55 25.11 9.74
N VAL A 61 -1.52 23.83 9.40
CA VAL A 61 -0.30 23.01 9.25
C VAL A 61 0.22 23.07 7.82
N LEU A 62 -0.67 22.97 6.85
CA LEU A 62 -0.37 23.14 5.43
C LEU A 62 -1.59 23.71 4.68
N THR A 63 -1.37 24.26 3.49
CA THR A 63 -2.43 24.78 2.61
C THR A 63 -2.33 24.09 1.25
N VAL A 64 -3.43 23.47 0.80
CA VAL A 64 -3.53 22.86 -0.53
C VAL A 64 -4.58 23.63 -1.31
N GLY A 65 -4.18 24.33 -2.38
CA GLY A 65 -5.11 25.14 -3.16
C GLY A 65 -5.79 26.22 -2.33
N ASP A 66 -7.09 26.09 -2.10
CA ASP A 66 -7.91 26.98 -1.26
C ASP A 66 -8.32 26.37 0.10
N HIS A 67 -7.81 25.18 0.45
CA HIS A 67 -8.05 24.51 1.73
C HIS A 67 -6.85 24.64 2.67
N ASP A 68 -7.10 25.14 3.88
CA ASP A 68 -6.12 25.18 4.97
C ASP A 68 -6.33 23.94 5.83
N VAL A 69 -5.35 23.03 5.86
CA VAL A 69 -5.37 21.85 6.73
C VAL A 69 -4.98 22.30 8.14
N GLU A 70 -5.93 22.26 9.07
CA GLU A 70 -5.70 22.60 10.47
C GLU A 70 -5.15 21.39 11.27
N VAL A 71 -4.69 21.61 12.49
CA VAL A 71 -4.04 20.57 13.32
C VAL A 71 -4.93 19.34 13.51
N CYS A 72 -6.25 19.50 13.74
CA CYS A 72 -7.13 18.35 13.88
C CYS A 72 -7.15 17.47 12.61
N GLU A 73 -7.38 18.08 11.44
CA GLU A 73 -7.42 17.35 10.17
C GLU A 73 -6.07 16.65 9.89
N PHE A 74 -4.97 17.34 10.18
CA PHE A 74 -3.62 16.78 10.06
C PHE A 74 -3.40 15.57 10.98
N ASN A 75 -3.96 15.59 12.20
CA ASN A 75 -3.77 14.51 13.14
C ASN A 75 -4.40 13.18 12.69
N PHE A 76 -5.46 13.19 11.87
CA PHE A 76 -6.00 11.95 11.30
C PHE A 76 -4.94 11.24 10.43
N PHE A 77 -4.28 11.98 9.52
CA PHE A 77 -3.18 11.46 8.70
C PHE A 77 -1.97 11.01 9.54
N TYR A 78 -1.64 11.77 10.59
CA TYR A 78 -0.54 11.43 11.48
C TYR A 78 -0.81 10.18 12.32
N ARG A 79 -2.05 10.04 12.83
CA ARG A 79 -2.45 8.92 13.68
C ARG A 79 -2.39 7.60 12.92
N GLU A 80 -2.77 7.59 11.65
CA GLU A 80 -2.68 6.40 10.81
C GLU A 80 -1.24 5.87 10.74
N LEU A 81 -0.29 6.74 10.43
CA LEU A 81 1.13 6.39 10.40
C LEU A 81 1.66 5.96 11.78
N ALA A 82 1.24 6.64 12.84
CA ALA A 82 1.61 6.26 14.20
C ALA A 82 1.08 4.87 14.58
N ALA A 83 -0.14 4.52 14.17
CA ALA A 83 -0.73 3.20 14.41
C ALA A 83 0.02 2.09 13.65
N THR A 84 0.42 2.35 12.39
CA THR A 84 1.32 1.45 11.66
C THR A 84 2.65 1.26 12.41
N CYS A 85 3.24 2.34 12.91
CA CYS A 85 4.44 2.24 13.73
C CYS A 85 4.21 1.48 15.05
N ASP A 86 3.07 1.64 15.73
CA ASP A 86 2.72 0.87 16.94
C ASP A 86 2.66 -0.64 16.64
N GLN A 87 2.11 -1.03 15.49
CA GLN A 87 2.02 -2.43 15.07
C GLN A 87 3.39 -3.04 14.74
N TYR A 88 4.27 -2.27 14.10
CA TYR A 88 5.56 -2.76 13.59
C TYR A 88 6.77 -2.27 14.39
N TYR A 89 6.59 -1.67 15.57
CA TYR A 89 7.63 -0.96 16.32
C TYR A 89 8.92 -1.78 16.52
N SER A 90 8.78 -3.08 16.79
CA SER A 90 9.94 -3.98 17.00
C SER A 90 10.75 -4.21 15.74
N TYR A 91 10.11 -4.25 14.57
CA TYR A 91 10.77 -4.38 13.27
C TYR A 91 11.39 -3.06 12.81
N LEU A 92 10.80 -1.94 13.22
CA LEU A 92 11.27 -0.59 12.92
C LEU A 92 12.39 -0.10 13.86
N GLY A 93 12.90 -0.95 14.76
CA GLY A 93 13.94 -0.57 15.71
C GLY A 93 13.48 0.44 16.77
N MET A 94 12.17 0.65 16.91
CA MET A 94 11.59 1.65 17.79
C MET A 94 11.53 1.16 19.25
N ASP A 95 11.80 2.08 20.18
CA ASP A 95 11.59 1.89 21.62
C ASP A 95 10.24 2.50 22.02
N ASN A 96 9.25 1.65 22.30
CA ASN A 96 7.91 2.08 22.73
C ASN A 96 7.87 2.71 24.13
N THR A 97 9.00 2.80 24.83
CA THR A 97 9.12 3.53 26.10
C THR A 97 9.60 4.96 25.94
N ILE A 98 10.05 5.36 24.74
CA ILE A 98 10.54 6.70 24.43
C ILE A 98 9.54 7.39 23.50
N ALA A 99 9.14 8.62 23.86
CA ALA A 99 8.23 9.40 23.02
C ALA A 99 8.83 9.68 21.63
N LEU A 100 7.99 9.69 20.60
CA LEU A 100 8.41 9.86 19.20
C LEU A 100 9.17 11.17 18.94
N ASP A 101 8.87 12.22 19.71
CA ASP A 101 9.52 13.54 19.63
C ASP A 101 10.86 13.61 20.37
N GLU A 102 11.19 12.58 21.15
CA GLU A 102 12.48 12.42 21.84
C GLU A 102 13.34 11.32 21.19
N GLN A 103 12.73 10.45 20.39
CA GLN A 103 13.37 9.29 19.78
C GLN A 103 13.96 9.62 18.41
N LYS A 104 15.28 9.46 18.28
CA LYS A 104 16.00 9.68 17.01
C LYS A 104 16.04 8.41 16.17
N ILE A 105 16.20 8.58 14.86
CA ILE A 105 16.23 7.49 13.89
C ILE A 105 17.66 6.97 13.71
N ASP A 106 17.84 5.65 13.81
CA ASP A 106 19.11 4.99 13.46
C ASP A 106 19.12 4.65 11.96
N SER A 107 20.25 4.87 11.30
CA SER A 107 20.44 4.56 9.89
C SER A 107 20.32 3.08 9.57
N SER A 108 20.46 2.19 10.56
CA SER A 108 20.22 0.76 10.40
C SER A 108 18.73 0.39 10.30
N ASP A 109 17.81 1.28 10.70
CA ASP A 109 16.36 1.00 10.71
C ASP A 109 15.69 1.26 9.34
N LEU A 110 16.38 1.94 8.40
CA LEU A 110 15.79 2.46 7.16
C LEU A 110 15.19 1.39 6.24
N SER A 111 15.79 0.19 6.21
CA SER A 111 15.38 -0.85 5.26
C SER A 111 13.96 -1.35 5.50
N MET A 112 13.49 -1.34 6.75
CA MET A 112 12.15 -1.82 7.12
C MET A 112 11.07 -0.74 6.96
N MET A 113 11.47 0.53 6.90
CA MET A 113 10.54 1.66 6.82
C MET A 113 9.79 1.72 5.49
N GLY A 114 10.48 1.41 4.39
CA GLY A 114 9.85 1.35 3.07
C GLY A 114 8.80 0.25 2.95
N LEU A 115 8.99 -0.88 3.64
CA LEU A 115 8.04 -2.00 3.61
C LEU A 115 6.71 -1.67 4.31
N VAL A 116 6.72 -0.75 5.26
CA VAL A 116 5.53 -0.29 5.99
C VAL A 116 5.00 1.05 5.48
N GLY A 117 5.42 1.48 4.28
CA GLY A 117 4.91 2.69 3.64
C GLY A 117 5.43 4.01 4.23
N ILE A 118 6.55 4.00 4.97
CA ILE A 118 7.20 5.22 5.48
C ILE A 118 8.24 5.69 4.47
N ASP A 119 8.00 6.85 3.87
CA ASP A 119 8.92 7.53 2.97
C ASP A 119 10.11 8.10 3.76
N THR A 120 11.32 7.74 3.35
CA THR A 120 12.58 8.15 4.00
C THR A 120 13.30 9.29 3.26
N SER A 121 12.75 9.83 2.16
CA SER A 121 13.36 10.92 1.38
C SER A 121 13.61 12.17 2.21
N TYR A 122 12.80 12.40 3.25
CA TYR A 122 13.02 13.48 4.23
C TYR A 122 14.42 13.41 4.87
N LEU A 123 14.96 12.21 5.07
CA LEU A 123 16.26 11.99 5.70
C LEU A 123 17.44 12.30 4.78
N GLU A 124 17.25 12.38 3.46
CA GLU A 124 18.31 12.71 2.50
C GLU A 124 18.93 14.10 2.73
N ALA A 125 18.18 15.00 3.38
CA ALA A 125 18.66 16.32 3.76
C ALA A 125 19.59 16.31 5.00
N PHE A 126 19.77 15.16 5.66
CA PHE A 126 20.47 15.02 6.92
C PHE A 126 21.60 13.98 6.82
N GLU A 127 22.77 14.31 7.34
CA GLU A 127 23.86 13.34 7.46
C GLU A 127 23.83 12.68 8.85
N PRO A 128 23.82 11.34 8.94
CA PRO A 128 23.84 10.66 10.24
C PRO A 128 25.22 10.82 10.91
N VAL A 129 25.21 11.02 12.23
CA VAL A 129 26.43 11.07 13.06
C VAL A 129 26.45 9.83 13.94
N ASP A 130 27.53 9.04 13.83
CA ASP A 130 27.66 7.75 14.51
C ASP A 130 26.47 6.80 14.26
N GLY A 131 25.92 6.84 13.03
CA GLY A 131 24.78 6.01 12.62
C GLY A 131 23.41 6.57 12.97
N VAL A 132 23.30 7.74 13.60
CA VAL A 132 22.01 8.30 14.05
C VAL A 132 21.72 9.63 13.38
N TYR A 133 20.50 9.82 12.86
CA TYR A 133 20.04 11.08 12.29
C TYR A 133 19.70 12.11 13.38
N ASP A 134 19.95 13.39 13.12
CA ASP A 134 19.42 14.49 13.96
C ASP A 134 17.97 14.84 13.58
N VAL A 135 17.16 13.80 13.46
CA VAL A 135 15.73 13.81 13.12
C VAL A 135 15.03 12.84 14.04
N THR A 136 13.89 13.25 14.60
CA THR A 136 13.08 12.39 15.46
C THR A 136 12.03 11.62 14.65
N TRP A 137 11.57 10.50 15.20
CA TRP A 137 10.45 9.74 14.62
C TRP A 137 9.23 10.64 14.40
N ALA A 138 8.90 11.50 15.37
CA ALA A 138 7.77 12.41 15.22
C ALA A 138 7.93 13.39 14.05
N GLN A 139 9.14 13.89 13.79
CA GLN A 139 9.41 14.77 12.64
C GLN A 139 9.25 14.03 11.31
N LEU A 140 9.74 12.79 11.22
CA LEU A 140 9.61 11.99 10.01
C LEU A 140 8.14 11.63 9.73
N LEU A 141 7.41 11.19 10.76
CA LEU A 141 5.99 10.86 10.63
C LEU A 141 5.15 12.11 10.31
N ALA A 142 5.51 13.28 10.85
CA ALA A 142 4.86 14.54 10.49
C ALA A 142 5.13 14.93 9.03
N ASN A 143 6.34 14.68 8.52
CA ASN A 143 6.62 14.89 7.10
C ASN A 143 5.80 13.95 6.21
N ASN A 144 5.71 12.66 6.56
CA ASN A 144 4.88 11.68 5.85
C ASN A 144 3.39 12.04 5.90
N ALA A 145 2.88 12.43 7.07
CA ALA A 145 1.50 12.88 7.24
C ALA A 145 1.21 14.12 6.38
N MET A 146 2.16 15.05 6.28
CA MET A 146 2.05 16.19 5.36
C MET A 146 1.96 15.74 3.91
N ARG A 147 2.81 14.82 3.46
CA ARG A 147 2.78 14.30 2.09
C ARG A 147 1.44 13.63 1.78
N ASN A 148 0.95 12.80 2.70
CA ASN A 148 -0.34 12.12 2.59
C ASN A 148 -1.50 13.13 2.55
N ALA A 149 -1.52 14.11 3.46
CA ALA A 149 -2.55 15.15 3.49
C ALA A 149 -2.52 16.02 2.23
N ALA A 150 -1.34 16.47 1.80
CA ALA A 150 -1.18 17.28 0.60
C ALA A 150 -1.69 16.55 -0.65
N SER A 151 -1.36 15.27 -0.76
CA SER A 151 -1.78 14.39 -1.87
C SER A 151 -3.29 14.15 -1.83
N ALA A 152 -3.84 13.76 -0.68
CA ALA A 152 -5.26 13.47 -0.54
C ALA A 152 -6.12 14.70 -0.86
N TYR A 153 -5.76 15.88 -0.33
CA TYR A 153 -6.51 17.10 -0.60
C TYR A 153 -6.35 17.60 -2.04
N SER A 154 -5.21 17.39 -2.70
CA SER A 154 -5.04 17.81 -4.09
C SER A 154 -5.90 16.97 -5.04
N VAL A 155 -5.93 15.65 -4.83
CA VAL A 155 -6.78 14.72 -5.58
C VAL A 155 -8.25 14.95 -5.25
N TYR A 156 -8.61 15.16 -3.99
CA TYR A 156 -9.96 15.50 -3.55
C TYR A 156 -10.49 16.77 -4.25
N GLN A 157 -9.67 17.82 -4.33
CA GLN A 157 -10.03 19.06 -5.02
C GLN A 157 -10.20 18.85 -6.52
N ALA A 158 -9.31 18.06 -7.15
CA ALA A 158 -9.44 17.71 -8.56
C ALA A 158 -10.74 16.94 -8.84
N GLY A 159 -11.06 15.93 -8.03
CA GLY A 159 -12.29 15.16 -8.13
C GLY A 159 -13.54 16.01 -7.91
N THR A 160 -13.53 16.86 -6.88
CA THR A 160 -14.63 17.79 -6.61
C THR A 160 -14.83 18.79 -7.74
N ALA A 161 -13.75 19.32 -8.33
CA ALA A 161 -13.79 20.22 -9.47
C ALA A 161 -14.32 19.54 -10.74
N ALA A 162 -14.00 18.25 -10.92
CA ALA A 162 -14.55 17.40 -11.98
C ALA A 162 -16.01 17.00 -11.73
N GLY A 163 -16.52 17.20 -10.51
CA GLY A 163 -17.90 16.91 -10.12
C GLY A 163 -18.12 15.48 -9.63
N TYR A 164 -17.06 14.81 -9.19
CA TYR A 164 -17.13 13.51 -8.50
C TYR A 164 -18.05 13.59 -7.29
N LYS A 165 -18.76 12.50 -7.01
CA LYS A 165 -19.63 12.35 -5.86
C LYS A 165 -19.49 10.94 -5.33
N LEU A 166 -19.45 10.83 -4.00
CA LEU A 166 -19.50 9.54 -3.34
C LEU A 166 -20.71 8.74 -3.79
N THR A 167 -20.51 7.47 -4.12
CA THR A 167 -21.56 6.48 -4.37
C THR A 167 -22.34 6.20 -3.08
N GLU A 168 -23.42 5.42 -3.17
CA GLU A 168 -24.14 4.98 -1.96
C GLU A 168 -23.25 4.04 -1.12
N GLU A 169 -22.52 3.15 -1.77
CA GLU A 169 -21.58 2.22 -1.13
C GLU A 169 -20.41 2.93 -0.43
N GLU A 170 -19.81 3.93 -1.08
CA GLU A 170 -18.76 4.74 -0.45
C GLU A 170 -19.29 5.53 0.74
N GLN A 171 -20.56 5.95 0.72
CA GLN A 171 -21.19 6.62 1.87
C GLN A 171 -21.46 5.63 3.01
N ASP A 172 -21.95 4.44 2.69
CA ASP A 172 -22.22 3.38 3.66
C ASP A 172 -20.90 2.95 4.35
N SER A 173 -19.81 2.78 3.61
CA SER A 173 -18.48 2.48 4.18
C SER A 173 -17.99 3.54 5.17
N ILE A 174 -18.22 4.84 4.89
CA ILE A 174 -17.90 5.92 5.82
C ILE A 174 -18.79 5.86 7.07
N ASP A 175 -20.07 5.56 6.90
CA ASP A 175 -21.02 5.39 8.01
C ASP A 175 -20.63 4.22 8.92
N ASP A 176 -20.16 3.12 8.33
CA ASP A 176 -19.69 1.93 9.05
C ASP A 176 -18.39 2.22 9.85
N SER A 177 -17.42 2.93 9.26
CA SER A 177 -16.22 3.37 9.99
C SER A 177 -16.56 4.25 11.20
N VAL A 178 -17.55 5.13 11.07
CA VAL A 178 -18.03 5.96 12.19
C VAL A 178 -18.75 5.11 13.25
N ALA A 179 -19.53 4.11 12.83
CA ALA A 179 -20.18 3.17 13.74
C ALA A 179 -19.16 2.34 14.54
N GLU A 180 -18.02 2.00 13.93
CA GLU A 180 -16.92 1.31 14.62
C GLU A 180 -16.30 2.20 15.70
N ILE A 181 -16.00 3.47 15.38
CA ILE A 181 -15.54 4.45 16.38
C ILE A 181 -16.55 4.60 17.52
N GLN A 182 -17.86 4.62 17.20
CA GLN A 182 -18.91 4.65 18.21
C GLN A 182 -18.87 3.42 19.12
N SER A 183 -18.61 2.23 18.58
CA SER A 183 -18.42 1.00 19.37
C SER A 183 -17.25 1.13 20.34
N TYR A 184 -16.09 1.61 19.89
CA TYR A 184 -14.95 1.83 20.78
C TYR A 184 -15.21 2.90 21.84
N ALA A 185 -15.93 3.97 21.49
CA ALA A 185 -16.36 5.00 22.43
C ALA A 185 -17.25 4.40 23.53
N ASP A 186 -18.24 3.60 23.15
CA ASP A 186 -19.14 2.91 24.08
C ASP A 186 -18.39 1.96 25.02
N GLN A 187 -17.45 1.16 24.49
CA GLN A 187 -16.60 0.26 25.28
C GLN A 187 -15.77 1.03 26.33
N ASN A 188 -15.31 2.23 25.97
CA ASN A 188 -14.56 3.12 26.86
C ASN A 188 -15.45 4.01 27.75
N ASN A 189 -16.78 3.90 27.64
CA ASN A 189 -17.77 4.74 28.32
C ASN A 189 -17.59 6.24 28.03
N MET A 190 -17.30 6.57 26.79
CA MET A 190 -17.09 7.93 26.27
C MET A 190 -18.18 8.29 25.24
N ASP A 191 -18.44 9.58 25.09
CA ASP A 191 -19.17 10.07 23.91
C ASP A 191 -18.25 9.97 22.67
N ILE A 192 -18.82 9.87 21.46
CA ILE A 192 -18.01 9.69 20.24
C ILE A 192 -17.03 10.84 20.04
N ASP A 193 -17.47 12.08 20.26
CA ASP A 193 -16.59 13.26 20.12
C ASP A 193 -15.47 13.23 21.18
N ASP A 194 -15.80 12.86 22.42
CA ASP A 194 -14.81 12.73 23.49
C ASP A 194 -13.77 11.63 23.16
N TYR A 195 -14.21 10.53 22.52
CA TYR A 195 -13.34 9.44 22.12
C TYR A 195 -12.44 9.84 20.95
N ILE A 196 -13.00 10.47 19.91
CA ILE A 196 -12.24 11.02 18.78
C ILE A 196 -11.21 12.05 19.28
N GLU A 197 -11.59 12.97 20.18
CA GLU A 197 -10.64 13.93 20.77
C GLU A 197 -9.50 13.23 21.51
N ALA A 198 -9.79 12.13 22.22
CA ALA A 198 -8.80 11.39 22.97
C ALA A 198 -7.83 10.59 22.09
N VAL A 199 -8.29 10.11 20.93
CA VAL A 199 -7.54 9.28 19.98
C VAL A 199 -6.76 10.14 18.98
N PHE A 200 -7.44 11.08 18.34
CA PHE A 200 -6.89 11.89 17.24
C PHE A 200 -6.42 13.27 17.70
N GLY A 201 -6.80 13.70 18.90
CA GLY A 201 -6.30 14.93 19.50
C GLY A 201 -7.35 16.04 19.60
N ARG A 202 -6.93 17.15 20.22
CA ARG A 202 -7.84 18.20 20.68
C ARG A 202 -8.71 18.78 19.56
N ASP A 203 -9.97 19.04 19.91
CA ASP A 203 -10.99 19.68 19.07
C ASP A 203 -11.35 18.86 17.80
N CYS A 204 -10.95 17.59 17.73
CA CYS A 204 -11.47 16.64 16.75
C CYS A 204 -12.81 16.04 17.21
N ASP A 205 -13.75 15.94 16.28
CA ASP A 205 -15.12 15.47 16.49
C ASP A 205 -15.59 14.56 15.33
N GLU A 206 -16.80 14.01 15.44
CA GLU A 206 -17.39 13.14 14.41
C GLU A 206 -17.46 13.84 13.04
N ASP A 207 -17.84 15.12 13.00
CA ASP A 207 -17.96 15.88 11.75
C ASP A 207 -16.60 16.01 11.05
N ALA A 208 -15.52 16.30 11.79
CA ALA A 208 -14.17 16.37 11.27
C ALA A 208 -13.67 15.00 10.78
N TYR A 209 -13.96 13.93 11.51
CA TYR A 209 -13.58 12.57 11.10
C TYR A 209 -14.31 12.14 9.82
N ARG A 210 -15.62 12.37 9.73
CA ARG A 210 -16.40 12.12 8.51
C ARG A 210 -15.85 12.90 7.32
N LYS A 211 -15.40 14.14 7.54
CA LYS A 211 -14.80 14.95 6.49
C LYS A 211 -13.45 14.40 6.03
N TYR A 212 -12.63 13.94 6.96
CA TYR A 212 -11.39 13.24 6.66
C TYR A 212 -11.65 11.98 5.81
N MET A 213 -12.62 11.16 6.21
CA MET A 213 -13.02 9.95 5.46
C MET A 213 -13.49 10.29 4.05
N GLU A 214 -14.35 11.32 3.88
CA GLU A 214 -14.76 11.81 2.55
C GLU A 214 -13.54 12.17 1.68
N VAL A 215 -12.55 12.87 2.25
CA VAL A 215 -11.35 13.29 1.51
C VAL A 215 -10.54 12.10 1.05
N VAL A 216 -10.24 11.13 1.94
CA VAL A 216 -9.42 9.96 1.57
C VAL A 216 -10.16 9.01 0.63
N THR A 217 -11.47 8.82 0.79
CA THR A 217 -12.28 7.99 -0.12
C THR A 217 -12.36 8.59 -1.53
N VAL A 218 -12.59 9.90 -1.66
CA VAL A 218 -12.56 10.52 -2.99
C VAL A 218 -11.15 10.48 -3.57
N ALA A 219 -10.11 10.68 -2.75
CA ALA A 219 -8.73 10.65 -3.21
C ALA A 219 -8.32 9.26 -3.73
N SER A 220 -8.83 8.17 -3.16
CA SER A 220 -8.58 6.82 -3.66
C SER A 220 -9.43 6.47 -4.88
N SER A 221 -10.71 6.87 -4.90
CA SER A 221 -11.64 6.45 -5.96
C SER A 221 -11.57 7.28 -7.23
N TYR A 222 -11.47 8.61 -7.12
CA TYR A 222 -11.55 9.52 -8.26
C TYR A 222 -10.51 9.24 -9.37
N PRO A 223 -9.22 8.96 -9.08
CA PRO A 223 -8.23 8.70 -10.11
C PRO A 223 -8.65 7.59 -11.09
N ASN A 224 -9.36 6.57 -10.61
CA ASN A 224 -9.84 5.43 -11.42
C ASN A 224 -11.00 5.80 -12.34
N THR A 225 -11.64 6.96 -12.13
CA THR A 225 -12.74 7.45 -12.98
C THR A 225 -12.29 8.37 -14.12
N ILE A 226 -11.00 8.71 -14.17
CA ILE A 226 -10.45 9.56 -15.22
C ILE A 226 -10.44 8.78 -16.54
N GLU A 227 -11.17 9.30 -17.52
CA GLU A 227 -11.17 8.78 -18.90
C GLU A 227 -10.19 9.60 -19.76
N TYR A 228 -9.36 8.90 -20.54
CA TYR A 228 -8.44 9.53 -21.49
C TYR A 228 -8.99 9.48 -22.91
N THR A 229 -8.83 10.57 -23.65
CA THR A 229 -9.23 10.61 -25.05
C THR A 229 -8.23 9.87 -25.93
N ALA A 230 -8.69 9.34 -27.07
CA ALA A 230 -7.80 8.75 -28.07
C ALA A 230 -6.72 9.70 -28.59
N GLU A 231 -6.91 11.03 -28.49
CA GLU A 231 -5.88 12.01 -28.85
C GLU A 231 -4.79 12.10 -27.77
N GLU A 232 -5.15 12.06 -26.49
CA GLU A 232 -4.21 12.06 -25.37
C GLU A 232 -3.37 10.77 -25.35
N MET A 233 -4.02 9.61 -25.52
CA MET A 233 -3.33 8.32 -25.59
C MET A 233 -2.36 8.26 -26.77
N ALA A 234 -2.80 8.68 -27.96
CA ALA A 234 -1.94 8.71 -29.14
C ALA A 234 -0.78 9.72 -29.00
N ALA A 235 -0.96 10.80 -28.24
CA ALA A 235 0.12 11.74 -27.97
C ALA A 235 1.15 11.13 -27.01
N ARG A 236 0.71 10.43 -25.96
CA ARG A 236 1.60 9.76 -25.00
C ARG A 236 2.36 8.60 -25.62
N ASP A 237 1.70 7.81 -26.46
CA ASP A 237 2.33 6.74 -27.23
C ASP A 237 3.41 7.27 -28.18
N ALA A 238 3.17 8.43 -28.80
CA ALA A 238 4.13 9.03 -29.73
C ALA A 238 5.34 9.70 -29.05
N GLU A 239 5.26 9.97 -27.74
CA GLU A 239 6.36 10.58 -26.97
C GLU A 239 7.49 9.58 -26.71
N ALA A 240 7.12 8.37 -26.27
CA ALA A 240 8.05 7.27 -25.97
C ALA A 240 7.36 5.93 -26.31
N PRO A 241 7.29 5.53 -27.60
CA PRO A 241 6.62 4.30 -28.01
C PRO A 241 7.27 3.03 -27.45
N GLU A 242 8.56 3.11 -27.10
CA GLU A 242 9.33 2.06 -26.44
C GLU A 242 8.82 1.70 -25.04
N ASP A 243 8.17 2.64 -24.33
CA ASP A 243 7.56 2.40 -23.01
C ASP A 243 6.43 1.37 -23.08
N PHE A 244 5.90 1.14 -24.28
CA PHE A 244 4.75 0.25 -24.52
C PHE A 244 5.07 -0.85 -25.54
N ASP A 245 6.29 -0.88 -26.10
CA ASP A 245 6.74 -1.92 -27.03
C ASP A 245 7.15 -3.16 -26.23
N THR A 246 6.19 -4.06 -26.03
CA THR A 246 6.36 -5.26 -25.22
C THR A 246 6.58 -6.50 -26.06
N ALA A 247 7.26 -7.50 -25.50
CA ALA A 247 7.47 -8.80 -26.12
C ALA A 247 6.97 -9.95 -25.25
N ALA A 248 6.50 -11.00 -25.92
CA ALA A 248 6.18 -12.29 -25.34
C ALA A 248 7.13 -13.37 -25.89
N PHE A 249 7.70 -14.17 -25.01
CA PHE A 249 8.61 -15.27 -25.36
C PHE A 249 8.65 -16.35 -24.29
N TYR A 250 8.97 -17.58 -24.70
CA TYR A 250 9.39 -18.63 -23.79
C TYR A 250 10.90 -18.57 -23.59
N TYR A 251 11.35 -18.88 -22.39
CA TYR A 251 12.74 -18.80 -21.95
C TYR A 251 13.13 -20.07 -21.22
N TYR A 252 14.17 -20.70 -21.72
CA TYR A 252 14.89 -21.79 -21.07
C TYR A 252 16.32 -21.31 -20.81
N VAL A 253 16.87 -21.60 -19.64
CA VAL A 253 18.28 -21.33 -19.34
C VAL A 253 18.86 -22.52 -18.58
N THR A 254 20.10 -22.84 -18.88
CA THR A 254 20.86 -23.88 -18.20
C THR A 254 22.33 -23.51 -18.14
N ASP A 255 23.03 -24.07 -17.17
CA ASP A 255 24.44 -23.86 -16.88
C ASP A 255 25.03 -25.12 -16.23
N ALA A 256 26.33 -25.07 -15.92
CA ALA A 256 27.02 -26.23 -15.38
C ALA A 256 26.48 -26.63 -13.99
N SER A 257 26.11 -25.66 -13.14
CA SER A 257 25.53 -25.93 -11.82
C SER A 257 24.15 -26.59 -11.91
N THR A 258 23.30 -26.16 -12.85
CA THR A 258 21.99 -26.79 -13.12
C THR A 258 22.17 -28.26 -13.53
N ILE A 259 23.07 -28.54 -14.48
CA ILE A 259 23.34 -29.91 -14.93
C ILE A 259 23.89 -30.78 -13.80
N GLN A 260 24.76 -30.22 -12.95
CA GLN A 260 25.28 -30.93 -11.78
C GLN A 260 24.14 -31.32 -10.84
N ALA A 261 23.28 -30.38 -10.47
CA ALA A 261 22.14 -30.62 -9.58
C ALA A 261 21.19 -31.68 -10.14
N GLU A 262 20.91 -31.66 -11.44
CA GLU A 262 20.10 -32.69 -12.11
C GLU A 262 20.73 -34.09 -12.03
N GLN A 263 22.06 -34.17 -12.17
CA GLN A 263 22.79 -35.45 -12.08
C GLN A 263 22.77 -35.99 -10.65
N GLU A 264 23.04 -35.15 -9.66
CA GLU A 264 23.00 -35.52 -8.24
C GLU A 264 21.59 -35.97 -7.82
N ALA A 265 20.55 -35.27 -8.27
CA ALA A 265 19.16 -35.67 -8.04
C ALA A 265 18.82 -37.02 -8.70
N ALA A 266 19.31 -37.26 -9.93
CA ALA A 266 19.09 -38.53 -10.62
C ALA A 266 19.82 -39.70 -9.94
N GLU A 267 21.04 -39.47 -9.44
CA GLU A 267 21.80 -40.47 -8.68
C GLU A 267 21.08 -40.83 -7.37
N ALA A 268 20.65 -39.82 -6.59
CA ALA A 268 19.91 -40.02 -5.35
C ALA A 268 18.61 -40.82 -5.56
N ALA A 269 17.84 -40.51 -6.61
CA ALA A 269 16.62 -41.25 -6.94
C ALA A 269 16.89 -42.73 -7.29
N THR A 270 18.01 -43.03 -7.95
CA THR A 270 18.38 -44.43 -8.24
C THR A 270 18.86 -45.21 -7.01
N GLU A 271 19.50 -44.56 -6.05
CA GLU A 271 19.89 -45.18 -4.78
C GLU A 271 18.67 -45.49 -3.91
N GLU A 272 17.66 -44.61 -3.87
CA GLU A 272 16.42 -44.83 -3.15
C GLU A 272 15.64 -46.05 -3.72
N GLU A 273 15.44 -46.12 -5.04
CA GLU A 273 14.78 -47.25 -5.72
C GLU A 273 15.50 -48.60 -5.51
N THR A 274 16.85 -48.60 -5.48
CA THR A 274 17.62 -49.83 -5.23
C THR A 274 17.67 -50.23 -3.76
N SER A 275 17.48 -49.28 -2.84
CA SER A 275 17.34 -49.55 -1.40
C SER A 275 15.97 -50.17 -1.07
N GLU A 276 14.89 -49.73 -1.73
CA GLU A 276 13.55 -50.31 -1.59
C GLU A 276 13.45 -51.73 -2.19
N GLU A 277 14.13 -52.02 -3.31
CA GLU A 277 14.16 -53.37 -3.90
C GLU A 277 15.01 -54.36 -3.05
N ASN A 278 15.96 -53.87 -2.24
CA ASN A 278 16.75 -54.68 -1.30
C ASN A 278 16.25 -54.67 0.15
N ALA A 279 15.15 -53.97 0.47
CA ALA A 279 14.61 -53.85 1.83
C ALA A 279 13.98 -55.13 2.42
N GLU A 280 14.15 -56.31 1.79
CA GLU A 280 13.90 -57.61 2.44
C GLU A 280 15.16 -58.30 2.99
N GLU A 281 16.39 -57.79 2.79
CA GLU A 281 17.57 -58.36 3.45
C GLU A 281 18.59 -57.30 3.92
N GLU A 282 18.64 -57.16 5.24
CA GLU A 282 19.64 -56.47 6.07
C GLU A 282 19.45 -54.96 6.36
N ALA A 283 18.76 -54.72 7.48
CA ALA A 283 19.08 -53.60 8.35
C ALA A 283 20.50 -53.76 8.92
N VAL A 284 21.35 -52.73 8.79
CA VAL A 284 22.32 -52.22 9.78
C VAL A 284 23.27 -51.20 9.13
N GLU A 285 23.56 -50.14 9.90
CA GLU A 285 24.60 -49.10 9.73
C GLU A 285 24.24 -47.87 8.86
N GLU A 286 23.45 -46.98 9.48
CA GLU A 286 23.50 -45.53 9.24
C GLU A 286 24.89 -45.02 9.70
N GLU A 287 25.83 -44.85 8.77
CA GLU A 287 26.98 -43.97 8.98
C GLU A 287 26.63 -42.59 8.42
N THR A 288 26.63 -41.59 9.31
CA THR A 288 26.66 -40.17 8.93
C THR A 288 27.97 -39.89 8.20
N GLU A 289 27.96 -39.92 6.87
CA GLU A 289 28.97 -39.27 6.05
C GLU A 289 28.73 -37.75 6.11
N GLU A 290 29.62 -37.03 6.77
CA GLU A 290 29.81 -35.61 6.48
C GLU A 290 30.32 -35.55 5.03
N GLU A 291 29.43 -35.23 4.07
CA GLU A 291 29.82 -34.86 2.72
C GLU A 291 30.69 -33.61 2.79
N THR A 292 32.00 -33.81 2.70
CA THR A 292 32.91 -32.77 2.26
C THR A 292 32.68 -32.61 0.76
N GLU A 293 31.94 -31.58 0.36
CA GLU A 293 31.79 -31.12 -1.03
C GLU A 293 33.18 -31.09 -1.68
N ALA A 294 33.45 -32.05 -2.56
CA ALA A 294 34.74 -32.16 -3.21
C ALA A 294 34.80 -31.07 -4.29
N GLU A 295 35.72 -30.12 -4.14
CA GLU A 295 35.93 -29.06 -5.13
C GLU A 295 36.16 -29.66 -6.53
N LEU A 296 35.24 -29.38 -7.47
CA LEU A 296 35.31 -29.88 -8.84
C LEU A 296 36.60 -29.43 -9.53
N THR A 297 37.23 -30.34 -10.28
CA THR A 297 38.40 -30.01 -11.10
C THR A 297 38.02 -29.14 -12.30
N ASP A 298 38.99 -28.38 -12.84
CA ASP A 298 38.79 -27.60 -14.07
C ASP A 298 38.29 -28.46 -15.25
N GLU A 299 38.68 -29.74 -15.30
CA GLU A 299 38.23 -30.69 -16.33
C GLU A 299 36.76 -31.07 -16.14
N GLU A 300 36.31 -31.28 -14.90
CA GLU A 300 34.91 -31.58 -14.56
C GLU A 300 34.00 -30.37 -14.81
N LYS A 301 34.43 -29.17 -14.40
CA LYS A 301 33.70 -27.92 -14.70
C LYS A 301 33.54 -27.69 -16.20
N ALA A 302 34.58 -27.95 -16.99
CA ALA A 302 34.52 -27.82 -18.45
C ALA A 302 33.63 -28.89 -19.11
N GLU A 303 33.54 -30.08 -18.53
CA GLU A 303 32.64 -31.14 -19.00
C GLU A 303 31.18 -30.77 -18.73
N LEU A 304 30.85 -30.29 -17.52
CA LEU A 304 29.51 -29.80 -17.17
C LEU A 304 29.07 -28.62 -18.07
N ASP A 305 29.96 -27.66 -18.34
CA ASP A 305 29.69 -26.55 -19.27
C ASP A 305 29.36 -27.05 -20.69
N ASN A 306 30.09 -28.05 -21.20
CA ASN A 306 29.77 -28.65 -22.50
C ASN A 306 28.41 -29.38 -22.48
N GLN A 307 28.07 -30.04 -21.37
CA GLN A 307 26.78 -30.72 -21.23
C GLN A 307 25.62 -29.73 -21.15
N ALA A 308 25.77 -28.63 -20.41
CA ALA A 308 24.80 -27.54 -20.38
C ALA A 308 24.58 -26.95 -21.78
N LYS A 309 25.67 -26.73 -22.52
CA LYS A 309 25.60 -26.31 -23.91
C LYS A 309 24.87 -27.31 -24.81
N GLU A 310 25.18 -28.60 -24.71
CA GLU A 310 24.52 -29.65 -25.49
C GLU A 310 23.02 -29.76 -25.15
N ALA A 311 22.66 -29.58 -23.88
CA ALA A 311 21.26 -29.54 -23.42
C ALA A 311 20.52 -28.35 -24.05
N ALA A 312 21.10 -27.15 -24.02
CA ALA A 312 20.56 -25.97 -24.69
C ALA A 312 20.48 -26.13 -26.22
N GLU A 313 21.49 -26.73 -26.86
CA GLU A 313 21.45 -27.02 -28.31
C GLU A 313 20.31 -28.00 -28.67
N LYS A 314 20.06 -28.99 -27.81
CA LYS A 314 18.93 -29.92 -27.95
C LYS A 314 17.60 -29.18 -27.77
N MET A 315 17.48 -28.34 -26.75
CA MET A 315 16.27 -27.54 -26.53
C MET A 315 16.01 -26.57 -27.68
N ALA A 316 17.05 -25.95 -28.24
CA ALA A 316 16.92 -25.07 -29.40
C ALA A 316 16.49 -25.81 -30.67
N ALA A 317 16.84 -27.09 -30.81
CA ALA A 317 16.50 -27.91 -31.96
C ALA A 317 15.06 -28.45 -31.92
N ASP A 318 14.54 -28.74 -30.73
CA ASP A 318 13.20 -29.28 -30.48
C ASP A 318 12.63 -28.66 -29.21
N PHE A 319 12.21 -27.39 -29.32
CA PHE A 319 11.75 -26.59 -28.19
C PHE A 319 10.44 -27.13 -27.64
N ASP A 320 10.49 -27.70 -26.44
CA ASP A 320 9.35 -28.25 -25.72
C ASP A 320 8.81 -27.20 -24.77
N VAL A 321 7.66 -26.61 -25.10
CA VAL A 321 7.01 -25.61 -24.25
C VAL A 321 6.52 -26.22 -22.94
N GLU A 322 6.24 -27.53 -22.93
CA GLU A 322 5.69 -28.21 -21.75
C GLU A 322 6.79 -28.57 -20.73
N ASP A 323 8.08 -28.39 -21.05
CA ASP A 323 9.18 -28.65 -20.13
C ASP A 323 9.08 -27.76 -18.89
N ASP A 324 9.24 -28.34 -17.70
CA ASP A 324 9.08 -27.65 -16.41
C ASP A 324 10.14 -26.56 -16.18
N SER A 325 11.29 -26.66 -16.87
CA SER A 325 12.35 -25.64 -16.84
C SER A 325 12.07 -24.44 -17.75
N VAL A 326 11.03 -24.51 -18.59
CA VAL A 326 10.65 -23.43 -19.50
C VAL A 326 9.70 -22.46 -18.80
N SER A 327 10.17 -21.22 -18.68
CA SER A 327 9.39 -20.08 -18.22
C SER A 327 8.77 -19.30 -19.38
N ILE A 328 7.71 -18.55 -19.09
CA ILE A 328 7.11 -17.60 -20.04
C ILE A 328 7.28 -16.18 -19.53
N TYR A 329 7.68 -15.28 -20.42
CA TYR A 329 7.82 -13.86 -20.16
C TYR A 329 6.94 -13.11 -21.16
N THR A 330 6.06 -12.25 -20.65
CA THR A 330 5.09 -11.50 -21.46
C THR A 330 5.01 -10.07 -20.95
N ASP A 331 4.55 -9.17 -21.81
CA ASP A 331 4.28 -7.76 -21.44
C ASP A 331 5.49 -6.96 -20.97
N TYR A 332 6.70 -7.47 -21.20
CA TYR A 332 7.91 -6.76 -20.81
C TYR A 332 8.40 -5.88 -21.93
N THR A 333 8.76 -4.66 -21.57
CA THR A 333 9.54 -3.77 -22.43
C THR A 333 11.01 -4.17 -22.37
N ARG A 334 11.79 -3.66 -23.34
CA ARG A 334 13.24 -3.87 -23.34
C ARG A 334 13.89 -3.36 -22.05
N GLU A 335 13.57 -2.13 -21.65
CA GLU A 335 14.11 -1.51 -20.44
C GLU A 335 13.77 -2.34 -19.19
N TYR A 336 12.53 -2.84 -19.09
CA TYR A 336 12.14 -3.65 -17.95
C TYR A 336 12.92 -4.97 -17.92
N LEU A 337 13.05 -5.68 -19.05
CA LEU A 337 13.86 -6.91 -19.09
C LEU A 337 15.33 -6.66 -18.73
N GLU A 338 15.93 -5.57 -19.22
CA GLU A 338 17.31 -5.20 -18.88
C GLU A 338 17.48 -4.95 -17.37
N SER A 339 16.43 -4.51 -16.69
CA SER A 339 16.42 -4.35 -15.23
C SER A 339 16.24 -5.66 -14.45
N MET A 340 15.67 -6.71 -15.07
CA MET A 340 15.39 -8.01 -14.45
C MET A 340 16.61 -8.96 -14.44
N SER A 341 17.81 -8.45 -14.21
CA SER A 341 19.05 -9.24 -14.34
C SER A 341 19.11 -10.51 -13.50
N TYR A 342 18.28 -10.63 -12.46
CA TYR A 342 18.19 -11.82 -11.60
C TYR A 342 17.30 -12.94 -12.16
N SER A 343 16.30 -12.62 -13.00
CA SER A 343 15.31 -13.60 -13.48
C SER A 343 15.47 -13.90 -14.97
N VAL A 344 15.83 -12.88 -15.76
CA VAL A 344 16.13 -13.02 -17.18
C VAL A 344 17.48 -12.37 -17.43
N GLU A 345 18.44 -13.17 -17.83
CA GLU A 345 19.68 -12.66 -18.36
C GLU A 345 19.81 -13.04 -19.83
N LEU A 346 20.06 -12.03 -20.64
CA LEU A 346 20.17 -12.13 -22.09
C LEU A 346 21.29 -11.19 -22.54
N PRO A 347 22.13 -11.60 -23.51
CA PRO A 347 23.11 -10.70 -24.09
C PRO A 347 22.41 -9.64 -24.97
N GLU A 348 23.09 -8.51 -25.23
CA GLU A 348 22.58 -7.40 -26.05
C GLU A 348 21.97 -7.85 -27.40
N GLU A 349 22.61 -8.82 -28.05
CA GLU A 349 22.16 -9.39 -29.32
C GLU A 349 20.82 -10.13 -29.24
N ALA A 350 20.48 -10.68 -28.07
CA ALA A 350 19.18 -11.29 -27.84
C ALA A 350 18.08 -10.23 -27.68
N TYR A 351 18.35 -9.12 -26.99
CA TYR A 351 17.43 -7.98 -26.91
C TYR A 351 17.20 -7.35 -28.28
N ASP A 352 18.27 -7.10 -29.04
CA ASP A 352 18.17 -6.57 -30.41
C ASP A 352 17.39 -7.51 -31.33
N TRP A 353 17.52 -8.83 -31.15
CA TRP A 353 16.73 -9.80 -31.90
C TRP A 353 15.25 -9.78 -31.50
N LEU A 354 14.95 -9.89 -30.19
CA LEU A 354 13.59 -9.90 -29.63
C LEU A 354 12.80 -8.65 -30.04
N TYR A 355 13.38 -7.46 -29.85
CA TYR A 355 12.75 -6.17 -30.15
C TYR A 355 13.05 -5.65 -31.56
N GLY A 356 13.66 -6.46 -32.41
CA GLY A 356 14.02 -6.12 -33.77
C GLY A 356 13.36 -7.03 -34.81
N GLU A 357 14.03 -8.15 -35.10
CA GLU A 357 13.75 -8.98 -36.28
C GLU A 357 13.11 -10.35 -35.98
N ALA A 358 12.93 -10.70 -34.70
CA ALA A 358 12.33 -11.97 -34.30
C ALA A 358 11.00 -12.24 -35.00
N GLN A 359 10.82 -13.48 -35.46
CA GLN A 359 9.59 -13.94 -36.08
C GLN A 359 8.84 -14.91 -35.14
N PRO A 360 7.49 -14.93 -35.13
CA PRO A 360 6.73 -15.88 -34.33
C PRO A 360 7.20 -17.33 -34.52
N ASP A 361 7.31 -18.07 -33.42
CA ASP A 361 7.84 -19.44 -33.33
C ASP A 361 9.33 -19.60 -33.68
N GLU A 362 10.07 -18.51 -33.92
CA GLU A 362 11.52 -18.58 -34.10
C GLU A 362 12.20 -18.89 -32.76
N VAL A 363 13.06 -19.91 -32.77
CA VAL A 363 13.86 -20.33 -31.61
C VAL A 363 15.31 -19.95 -31.85
N LYS A 364 15.94 -19.28 -30.88
CA LYS A 364 17.37 -18.97 -30.90
C LYS A 364 18.02 -19.29 -29.56
N MET A 365 19.24 -19.81 -29.64
CA MET A 365 20.12 -20.01 -28.50
C MET A 365 21.11 -18.86 -28.41
N PHE A 366 21.37 -18.39 -27.21
CA PHE A 366 22.33 -17.36 -26.86
C PHE A 366 23.28 -17.89 -25.78
N THR A 367 24.51 -17.39 -25.81
CA THR A 367 25.51 -17.67 -24.78
C THR A 367 25.73 -16.40 -23.98
N ILE A 368 25.53 -16.50 -22.68
CA ILE A 368 25.86 -15.48 -21.69
C ILE A 368 27.24 -15.86 -21.17
N GLU A 369 28.26 -15.12 -21.59
CA GLU A 369 29.64 -15.39 -21.19
C GLU A 369 29.82 -15.03 -19.72
N LYS A 370 30.51 -15.89 -18.98
CA LYS A 370 30.90 -15.60 -17.61
C LYS A 370 31.74 -14.33 -17.50
N ASP A 371 31.59 -13.64 -16.38
CA ASP A 371 32.48 -12.59 -15.91
C ASP A 371 33.74 -13.22 -15.29
N GLU A 372 34.87 -13.09 -15.99
CA GLU A 372 36.17 -13.56 -15.49
C GLU A 372 36.64 -12.87 -14.19
N GLU A 373 36.01 -11.76 -13.79
CA GLU A 373 36.33 -11.03 -12.55
C GLU A 373 35.57 -11.57 -11.32
N LEU A 374 34.52 -12.37 -11.52
CA LEU A 374 33.73 -12.98 -10.45
C LEU A 374 34.24 -14.40 -10.18
N GLU A 375 34.61 -14.66 -8.92
CA GLU A 375 34.91 -16.02 -8.47
C GLU A 375 33.60 -16.82 -8.51
N ASP A 376 33.61 -17.93 -9.24
CA ASP A 376 32.49 -18.87 -9.43
C ASP A 376 31.40 -18.50 -10.45
N ASP A 377 31.63 -17.48 -11.30
CA ASP A 377 30.72 -17.23 -12.43
C ASP A 377 30.95 -18.23 -13.60
N GLU A 378 29.86 -18.62 -14.25
CA GLU A 378 29.82 -19.66 -15.27
C GLU A 378 29.07 -19.22 -16.52
N ASN A 379 29.35 -19.88 -17.65
CA ASN A 379 28.61 -19.58 -18.86
C ASN A 379 27.17 -20.07 -18.69
N ARG A 380 26.23 -19.25 -19.12
CA ARG A 380 24.81 -19.61 -19.18
C ARG A 380 24.35 -19.73 -20.62
N TYR A 381 23.49 -20.69 -20.88
CA TYR A 381 23.00 -21.01 -22.21
C TYR A 381 21.49 -20.80 -22.26
N ALA A 382 21.08 -19.65 -22.78
CA ALA A 382 19.67 -19.29 -22.90
C ALA A 382 19.11 -19.74 -24.24
N VAL A 383 17.92 -20.34 -24.25
CA VAL A 383 17.15 -20.67 -25.45
C VAL A 383 15.83 -19.92 -25.37
N VAL A 384 15.57 -19.10 -26.38
CA VAL A 384 14.41 -18.23 -26.45
C VAL A 384 13.55 -18.63 -27.63
N LYS A 385 12.27 -18.90 -27.38
CA LYS A 385 11.25 -19.06 -28.43
C LYS A 385 10.36 -17.84 -28.44
N PHE A 386 10.45 -17.05 -29.50
CA PHE A 386 9.66 -15.83 -29.63
C PHE A 386 8.18 -16.15 -29.91
N ILE A 387 7.28 -15.49 -29.18
CA ILE A 387 5.83 -15.61 -29.36
C ILE A 387 5.35 -14.46 -30.23
N THR A 388 5.36 -13.23 -29.72
CA THR A 388 4.82 -12.06 -30.42
C THR A 388 5.27 -10.74 -29.79
N ARG A 389 5.14 -9.67 -30.58
CA ARG A 389 5.13 -8.26 -30.14
C ARG A 389 3.85 -7.55 -30.59
N GLU A 390 2.92 -8.31 -31.16
CA GLU A 390 1.62 -7.78 -31.54
C GLU A 390 0.81 -7.52 -30.27
N ASP A 391 0.13 -6.39 -30.26
CA ASP A 391 -0.82 -6.04 -29.21
C ASP A 391 -2.00 -7.02 -29.19
N TYR A 392 -2.59 -7.22 -28.03
CA TYR A 392 -3.67 -8.16 -27.79
C TYR A 392 -4.72 -7.55 -26.85
N ASN A 393 -5.93 -8.10 -26.85
CA ASN A 393 -6.95 -7.69 -25.88
C ASN A 393 -6.71 -8.41 -24.56
N THR A 394 -6.70 -7.70 -23.43
CA THR A 394 -6.63 -8.33 -22.10
C THR A 394 -7.81 -9.28 -21.87
N VAL A 395 -7.77 -10.07 -20.79
CA VAL A 395 -8.87 -10.96 -20.43
C VAL A 395 -9.54 -10.48 -19.16
N ASN A 396 -10.86 -10.31 -19.22
CA ASN A 396 -11.69 -10.09 -18.06
C ASN A 396 -12.01 -11.44 -17.43
N HIS A 397 -11.73 -11.58 -16.14
CA HIS A 397 -12.01 -12.79 -15.38
C HIS A 397 -12.29 -12.46 -13.92
N LEU A 398 -12.99 -13.36 -13.24
CA LEU A 398 -13.10 -13.40 -11.78
C LEU A 398 -12.18 -14.51 -11.25
N PHE A 399 -11.70 -14.38 -10.02
CA PHE A 399 -11.03 -15.47 -9.33
C PHE A 399 -11.60 -15.69 -7.93
N LEU A 400 -11.48 -16.92 -7.44
CA LEU A 400 -11.81 -17.35 -6.08
C LEU A 400 -10.66 -18.21 -5.56
N THR A 401 -10.14 -17.87 -4.40
CA THR A 401 -9.02 -18.57 -3.77
C THR A 401 -9.51 -19.35 -2.56
N ILE A 402 -8.99 -20.55 -2.37
CA ILE A 402 -9.17 -21.38 -1.17
C ILE A 402 -7.78 -21.74 -0.66
N ALA A 403 -7.41 -21.27 0.53
CA ALA A 403 -6.17 -21.66 1.17
C ALA A 403 -6.18 -23.16 1.51
N ASP A 404 -5.01 -23.80 1.41
CA ASP A 404 -4.83 -25.18 1.83
C ASP A 404 -4.99 -25.31 3.35
N ASP A 405 -5.43 -26.48 3.82
CA ASP A 405 -5.54 -26.74 5.26
C ASP A 405 -4.13 -26.71 5.90
N GLU A 406 -3.97 -25.98 7.02
CA GLU A 406 -2.71 -26.01 7.77
C GLU A 406 -2.36 -27.44 8.20
N GLU A 407 -1.08 -27.79 8.07
CA GLU A 407 -0.61 -29.14 8.37
C GLU A 407 -0.83 -29.49 9.86
N GLY A 408 -1.74 -30.42 10.13
CA GLY A 408 -2.11 -30.83 11.49
C GLY A 408 -3.22 -30.02 12.15
N ALA A 409 -3.94 -29.18 11.39
CA ALA A 409 -5.13 -28.49 11.87
C ALA A 409 -6.21 -29.48 12.39
N GLU A 410 -6.72 -29.26 13.60
CA GLU A 410 -7.95 -29.93 14.07
C GLU A 410 -9.15 -29.07 13.69
N LEU A 411 -9.85 -29.44 12.62
CA LEU A 411 -11.07 -28.78 12.18
C LEU A 411 -12.15 -28.83 13.27
N ALA A 412 -12.84 -27.71 13.48
CA ALA A 412 -13.97 -27.64 14.40
C ALA A 412 -15.15 -28.51 13.91
N GLU A 413 -16.06 -28.88 14.81
CA GLU A 413 -17.22 -29.71 14.44
C GLU A 413 -18.14 -28.96 13.45
N GLY A 414 -18.12 -29.38 12.18
CA GLY A 414 -18.92 -28.80 11.10
C GLY A 414 -18.14 -27.91 10.12
N GLU A 415 -16.86 -27.69 10.37
CA GLU A 415 -15.95 -27.03 9.44
C GLU A 415 -15.55 -27.98 8.30
N LYS A 416 -15.42 -27.44 7.09
CA LYS A 416 -15.07 -28.20 5.88
C LYS A 416 -13.58 -28.07 5.60
N THR A 417 -12.96 -29.15 5.19
CA THR A 417 -11.57 -29.12 4.67
C THR A 417 -11.49 -28.25 3.42
N ALA A 418 -10.30 -27.76 3.09
CA ALA A 418 -10.02 -27.11 1.81
C ALA A 418 -10.46 -28.02 0.63
N GLU A 419 -10.16 -29.32 0.70
CA GLU A 419 -10.57 -30.31 -0.31
C GLU A 419 -12.11 -30.38 -0.47
N GLU A 420 -12.86 -30.35 0.64
CA GLU A 420 -14.32 -30.36 0.64
C GLU A 420 -14.89 -29.05 0.05
N LYS A 421 -14.34 -27.89 0.42
CA LYS A 421 -14.72 -26.59 -0.13
C LYS A 421 -14.50 -26.56 -1.65
N VAL A 422 -13.30 -26.97 -2.11
CA VAL A 422 -12.94 -27.06 -3.53
C VAL A 422 -13.90 -27.99 -4.28
N ALA A 423 -14.22 -29.16 -3.73
CA ALA A 423 -15.14 -30.11 -4.35
C ALA A 423 -16.57 -29.54 -4.48
N GLU A 424 -17.05 -28.82 -3.48
CA GLU A 424 -18.37 -28.18 -3.51
C GLU A 424 -18.45 -27.03 -4.51
N ILE A 425 -17.40 -26.21 -4.59
CA ILE A 425 -17.30 -25.12 -5.58
C ILE A 425 -17.31 -25.71 -6.99
N LYS A 426 -16.48 -26.73 -7.26
CA LYS A 426 -16.48 -27.46 -8.55
C LYS A 426 -17.89 -27.98 -8.89
N ALA A 427 -18.54 -28.66 -7.95
CA ALA A 427 -19.89 -29.19 -8.17
C ALA A 427 -20.94 -28.09 -8.41
N SER A 428 -20.81 -26.94 -7.74
CA SER A 428 -21.68 -25.78 -7.96
C SER A 428 -21.51 -25.22 -9.38
N LEU A 429 -20.26 -25.05 -9.83
CA LEU A 429 -19.96 -24.50 -11.16
C LEU A 429 -20.27 -25.47 -12.30
N GLU A 430 -20.14 -26.79 -12.08
CA GLU A 430 -20.62 -27.80 -13.02
C GLU A 430 -22.15 -27.77 -13.18
N ALA A 431 -22.88 -27.44 -12.10
CA ALA A 431 -24.34 -27.37 -12.11
C ALA A 431 -24.86 -26.04 -12.69
N ASP A 432 -24.18 -24.93 -12.40
CA ASP A 432 -24.53 -23.58 -12.81
C ASP A 432 -23.26 -22.75 -13.08
N PRO A 433 -22.73 -22.75 -14.32
CA PRO A 433 -21.54 -21.99 -14.69
C PRO A 433 -21.88 -20.51 -15.00
N SER A 434 -22.82 -19.92 -14.25
CA SER A 434 -23.17 -18.52 -14.40
C SER A 434 -22.25 -17.62 -13.58
N GLU A 435 -22.04 -16.41 -14.08
CA GLU A 435 -21.32 -15.36 -13.36
C GLU A 435 -21.97 -15.05 -12.01
N GLU A 436 -23.31 -15.05 -11.94
CA GLU A 436 -24.07 -14.83 -10.70
C GLU A 436 -23.74 -15.90 -9.64
N ASN A 437 -23.63 -17.17 -10.06
CA ASN A 437 -23.23 -18.26 -9.16
C ASN A 437 -21.77 -18.10 -8.72
N PHE A 438 -20.84 -17.81 -9.63
CA PHE A 438 -19.43 -17.63 -9.28
C PHE A 438 -19.22 -16.47 -8.29
N ARG A 439 -19.88 -15.33 -8.51
CA ARG A 439 -19.87 -14.19 -7.57
C ARG A 439 -20.43 -14.56 -6.21
N SER A 440 -21.50 -15.35 -6.17
CA SER A 440 -22.07 -15.85 -4.91
C SER A 440 -21.10 -16.78 -4.18
N LEU A 441 -20.33 -17.59 -4.92
CA LEU A 441 -19.29 -18.46 -4.36
C LEU A 441 -18.09 -17.68 -3.83
N ILE A 442 -17.68 -16.59 -4.50
CA ILE A 442 -16.66 -15.66 -3.97
C ILE A 442 -17.12 -15.15 -2.61
N LEU A 443 -18.29 -14.52 -2.56
CA LEU A 443 -18.83 -13.94 -1.32
C LEU A 443 -18.98 -14.98 -0.19
N ALA A 444 -19.33 -16.22 -0.52
CA ALA A 444 -19.49 -17.29 0.47
C ALA A 444 -18.16 -17.87 1.01
N ASN A 445 -17.02 -17.56 0.38
CA ASN A 445 -15.71 -18.08 0.75
C ASN A 445 -14.66 -16.98 0.95
N LEU A 446 -15.08 -15.71 1.08
CA LEU A 446 -14.21 -14.70 1.66
C LEU A 446 -13.89 -15.13 3.10
N ASP A 447 -12.61 -15.13 3.45
CA ASP A 447 -12.14 -15.61 4.75
C ASP A 447 -12.63 -14.66 5.83
N HIS A 448 -13.75 -15.00 6.45
CA HIS A 448 -14.25 -14.32 7.65
C HIS A 448 -13.44 -14.82 8.85
N GLU A 449 -12.19 -14.38 9.03
CA GLU A 449 -11.51 -14.52 10.31
C GLU A 449 -12.16 -13.64 11.38
N HIS A 450 -13.45 -13.83 11.75
CA HIS A 450 -14.02 -13.17 12.93
C HIS A 450 -15.13 -13.98 13.64
N GLU A 451 -15.04 -14.00 14.97
CA GLU A 451 -15.88 -14.75 15.92
C GLU A 451 -17.38 -14.39 15.86
N GLU A 452 -18.25 -15.36 16.17
CA GLU A 452 -19.70 -15.16 16.31
C GLU A 452 -20.05 -14.00 17.28
N GLY A 453 -20.38 -12.82 16.75
CA GLY A 453 -20.93 -11.73 17.57
C GLY A 453 -20.77 -10.30 17.05
N GLU A 454 -19.96 -10.05 16.02
CA GLU A 454 -19.80 -8.71 15.44
C GLU A 454 -20.70 -8.57 14.20
N GLU A 455 -21.49 -7.49 14.16
CA GLU A 455 -22.28 -7.14 12.98
C GLU A 455 -21.32 -6.71 11.86
N HIS A 456 -21.52 -7.31 10.67
CA HIS A 456 -20.83 -7.11 9.40
C HIS A 456 -20.09 -5.76 9.26
N ASP A 457 -18.81 -5.81 8.93
CA ASP A 457 -18.22 -4.79 8.07
C ASP A 457 -18.65 -5.11 6.63
N HIS A 458 -19.51 -4.27 6.07
CA HIS A 458 -19.97 -4.39 4.69
C HIS A 458 -18.92 -3.85 3.68
N SER A 459 -17.73 -3.43 4.13
CA SER A 459 -16.66 -2.94 3.25
C SER A 459 -16.04 -4.02 2.35
N GLU A 460 -16.13 -5.31 2.72
CA GLU A 460 -15.71 -6.43 1.86
C GLU A 460 -16.80 -6.91 0.89
N GLU A 461 -18.07 -6.58 1.14
CA GLU A 461 -19.17 -6.91 0.20
C GLU A 461 -19.06 -6.13 -1.12
N GLY A 462 -18.27 -5.04 -1.13
CA GLY A 462 -17.94 -4.23 -2.30
C GLY A 462 -16.97 -4.89 -3.29
N ASN A 463 -16.24 -5.93 -2.89
CA ASN A 463 -15.20 -6.52 -3.75
C ASN A 463 -15.68 -7.68 -4.63
N ALA A 464 -16.97 -7.69 -4.96
CA ALA A 464 -17.45 -8.38 -6.16
C ALA A 464 -17.12 -7.58 -7.45
N GLU A 465 -16.05 -6.78 -7.49
CA GLU A 465 -15.48 -6.24 -8.74
C GLU A 465 -14.11 -6.85 -9.06
N ASN A 466 -13.93 -8.17 -8.84
CA ASN A 466 -12.81 -8.89 -9.44
C ASN A 466 -12.97 -8.94 -10.98
N GLN A 467 -12.55 -7.89 -11.68
CA GLN A 467 -12.15 -7.95 -13.08
C GLN A 467 -10.70 -7.51 -13.18
N SER A 468 -9.81 -8.33 -12.64
CA SER A 468 -8.37 -8.20 -12.85
C SER A 468 -8.13 -8.26 -14.35
N ARG A 469 -7.64 -7.15 -14.90
CA ARG A 469 -7.01 -7.11 -16.21
C ARG A 469 -5.60 -7.64 -15.99
N TYR A 470 -5.35 -8.91 -16.30
CA TYR A 470 -3.99 -9.44 -16.16
C TYR A 470 -3.09 -8.80 -17.22
N ALA A 471 -2.03 -8.15 -16.74
CA ALA A 471 -0.76 -8.30 -17.41
C ALA A 471 -0.32 -9.75 -17.19
N PHE A 472 0.07 -10.43 -18.26
CA PHE A 472 0.42 -11.84 -18.26
C PHE A 472 1.80 -12.10 -17.66
N SER A 473 2.52 -11.04 -17.27
CA SER A 473 3.82 -11.09 -16.61
C SER A 473 3.82 -11.85 -15.29
N SER A 474 2.64 -12.09 -14.68
CA SER A 474 2.49 -12.74 -13.38
C SER A 474 1.64 -14.02 -13.41
N VAL A 475 1.27 -14.55 -14.58
CA VAL A 475 0.46 -15.78 -14.66
C VAL A 475 1.31 -16.99 -15.01
N SER A 476 0.92 -18.17 -14.50
CA SER A 476 1.63 -19.41 -14.84
C SER A 476 1.55 -19.70 -16.33
N LYS A 477 2.48 -20.54 -16.82
CA LYS A 477 2.49 -21.02 -18.21
C LYS A 477 1.17 -21.67 -18.60
N GLU A 478 0.58 -22.48 -17.72
CA GLU A 478 -0.72 -23.12 -17.94
C GLU A 478 -1.84 -22.07 -18.03
N MET A 479 -1.82 -21.07 -17.16
CA MET A 479 -2.83 -20.03 -17.14
C MET A 479 -2.76 -19.13 -18.36
N TYR A 480 -1.54 -18.76 -18.80
CA TYR A 480 -1.33 -18.04 -20.05
C TYR A 480 -1.93 -18.82 -21.23
N ASN A 481 -1.60 -20.11 -21.35
CA ASN A 481 -2.13 -20.96 -22.41
C ASN A 481 -3.66 -21.04 -22.34
N TRP A 482 -4.22 -21.20 -21.13
CA TRP A 482 -5.66 -21.30 -20.91
C TRP A 482 -6.42 -20.01 -21.25
N MET A 483 -5.86 -18.84 -20.96
CA MET A 483 -6.51 -17.54 -21.18
C MET A 483 -6.31 -17.00 -22.60
N MET A 484 -5.13 -17.19 -23.21
CA MET A 484 -4.72 -16.51 -24.45
C MET A 484 -4.60 -17.41 -25.68
N VAL A 485 -4.23 -18.67 -25.49
CA VAL A 485 -3.95 -19.58 -26.62
C VAL A 485 -5.18 -20.41 -26.97
N GLU A 486 -5.92 -20.86 -25.96
CA GLU A 486 -7.13 -21.66 -26.16
C GLU A 486 -8.37 -20.81 -26.47
N GLU A 487 -9.30 -21.37 -27.27
CA GLU A 487 -10.61 -20.73 -27.48
C GLU A 487 -11.44 -20.76 -26.18
N ARG A 488 -11.98 -19.61 -25.79
CA ARG A 488 -12.82 -19.43 -24.58
C ARG A 488 -14.13 -18.71 -24.86
N ALA A 489 -15.12 -18.98 -24.03
CA ALA A 489 -16.40 -18.29 -23.99
C ALA A 489 -16.71 -17.85 -22.55
N ALA A 490 -17.44 -16.74 -22.43
CA ALA A 490 -17.91 -16.26 -21.13
C ALA A 490 -18.64 -17.38 -20.36
N GLY A 491 -18.22 -17.63 -19.12
CA GLY A 491 -18.69 -18.74 -18.30
C GLY A 491 -17.75 -19.95 -18.23
N ASP A 492 -16.72 -20.00 -19.07
CA ASP A 492 -15.67 -21.00 -18.94
C ASP A 492 -14.87 -20.78 -17.66
N TRP A 493 -14.50 -21.86 -16.97
CA TRP A 493 -13.73 -21.79 -15.74
C TRP A 493 -12.68 -22.89 -15.68
N THR A 494 -11.64 -22.66 -14.88
CA THR A 494 -10.58 -23.63 -14.60
C THR A 494 -10.12 -23.52 -13.16
N VAL A 495 -9.27 -24.46 -12.76
CA VAL A 495 -8.67 -24.52 -11.42
C VAL A 495 -7.17 -24.68 -11.59
N SER A 496 -6.41 -23.93 -10.80
CA SER A 496 -4.97 -24.05 -10.67
C SER A 496 -4.65 -24.31 -9.21
N ASP A 497 -3.87 -25.36 -8.95
CA ASP A 497 -3.25 -25.58 -7.65
C ASP A 497 -1.97 -24.73 -7.60
N GLN A 498 -1.81 -23.92 -6.57
CA GLN A 498 -0.65 -23.08 -6.31
C GLN A 498 -0.09 -23.44 -4.92
N GLU A 499 1.13 -23.02 -4.61
CA GLU A 499 1.72 -23.30 -3.30
C GLU A 499 0.84 -22.72 -2.18
N GLY A 500 0.27 -23.60 -1.35
CA GLY A 500 -0.56 -23.24 -0.20
C GLY A 500 -2.00 -22.84 -0.52
N GLN A 501 -2.46 -22.94 -1.77
CA GLN A 501 -3.84 -22.57 -2.14
C GLN A 501 -4.32 -23.19 -3.46
N THR A 502 -5.64 -23.36 -3.57
CA THR A 502 -6.34 -23.67 -4.81
C THR A 502 -7.04 -22.41 -5.35
N VAL A 503 -6.79 -22.04 -6.61
CA VAL A 503 -7.39 -20.87 -7.25
C VAL A 503 -8.32 -21.28 -8.39
N PHE A 504 -9.57 -20.82 -8.33
CA PHE A 504 -10.55 -20.92 -9.41
C PHE A 504 -10.51 -19.66 -10.27
N TYR A 505 -10.49 -19.82 -11.58
CA TYR A 505 -10.57 -18.72 -12.54
C TYR A 505 -11.83 -18.85 -13.37
N PHE A 506 -12.55 -17.74 -13.57
CA PHE A 506 -13.81 -17.69 -14.31
C PHE A 506 -13.74 -16.62 -15.39
N TYR A 507 -13.84 -17.03 -16.64
CA TYR A 507 -13.68 -16.17 -17.81
C TYR A 507 -14.95 -15.37 -18.11
N LEU A 508 -14.82 -14.05 -18.24
CA LEU A 508 -15.92 -13.13 -18.57
C LEU A 508 -15.91 -12.68 -20.02
N GLY A 509 -14.74 -12.67 -20.67
CA GLY A 509 -14.59 -12.22 -22.05
C GLY A 509 -13.27 -11.49 -22.31
N GLU A 510 -13.10 -11.06 -23.55
CA GLU A 510 -12.04 -10.12 -23.91
C GLU A 510 -12.30 -8.74 -23.27
N GLY A 511 -11.22 -8.15 -22.78
CA GLY A 511 -11.14 -6.77 -22.28
C GLY A 511 -10.66 -5.81 -23.37
N GLU A 512 -10.00 -4.74 -22.94
CA GLU A 512 -9.46 -3.71 -23.83
C GLU A 512 -8.07 -4.08 -24.35
N GLY A 513 -7.56 -3.36 -25.36
CA GLY A 513 -6.21 -3.57 -25.86
C GLY A 513 -5.18 -3.34 -24.75
N TYR A 514 -4.23 -4.26 -24.60
CA TYR A 514 -3.20 -4.18 -23.57
C TYR A 514 -2.37 -2.91 -23.71
N ARG A 515 -1.98 -2.52 -24.93
CA ARG A 515 -1.25 -1.27 -25.17
C ARG A 515 -2.05 -0.05 -24.73
N ASP A 516 -3.34 0.02 -25.09
CA ASP A 516 -4.21 1.13 -24.70
C ASP A 516 -4.33 1.21 -23.17
N LEU A 517 -4.55 0.08 -22.50
CA LEU A 517 -4.59 -0.02 -21.03
C LEU A 517 -3.29 0.45 -20.38
N SER A 518 -2.14 0.02 -20.90
CA SER A 518 -0.83 0.43 -20.39
C SER A 518 -0.61 1.94 -20.55
N ILE A 519 -1.02 2.52 -21.68
CA ILE A 519 -0.98 3.97 -21.90
C ILE A 519 -1.89 4.70 -20.90
N GLU A 520 -3.12 4.23 -20.71
CA GLU A 520 -4.05 4.83 -19.74
C GLU A 520 -3.52 4.77 -18.31
N ASN A 521 -2.94 3.63 -17.90
CA ASN A 521 -2.34 3.48 -16.58
C ASN A 521 -1.15 4.42 -16.39
N THR A 522 -0.29 4.55 -17.40
CA THR A 522 0.82 5.50 -17.37
C THR A 522 0.33 6.94 -17.27
N LEU A 523 -0.66 7.34 -18.08
CA LEU A 523 -1.27 8.68 -18.01
C LEU A 523 -1.91 8.96 -16.64
N ARG A 524 -2.53 7.94 -16.02
CA ARG A 524 -3.12 8.03 -14.68
C ARG A 524 -2.07 8.22 -13.61
N SER A 525 -0.98 7.46 -13.69
CA SER A 525 0.17 7.56 -12.79
C SER A 525 0.87 8.92 -12.93
N GLU A 526 1.09 9.38 -14.16
CA GLU A 526 1.68 10.70 -14.46
C GLU A 526 0.78 11.83 -13.94
N TRP A 527 -0.53 11.76 -14.17
CA TRP A 527 -1.49 12.72 -13.64
C TRP A 527 -1.49 12.76 -12.11
N TYR A 528 -1.49 11.59 -11.46
CA TYR A 528 -1.46 11.49 -10.01
C TYR A 528 -0.18 12.11 -9.46
N THR A 529 0.97 11.71 -9.99
CA THR A 529 2.30 12.22 -9.60
C THR A 529 2.41 13.73 -9.80
N GLU A 530 2.03 14.25 -10.97
CA GLU A 530 2.05 15.71 -11.22
C GLU A 530 1.15 16.46 -10.25
N THR A 531 -0.04 15.93 -9.97
CA THR A 531 -1.03 16.56 -9.09
C THR A 531 -0.57 16.56 -7.63
N THR A 532 0.03 15.47 -7.15
CA THR A 532 0.47 15.34 -5.75
C THR A 532 1.80 16.02 -5.50
N ASP A 533 2.80 15.87 -6.38
CA ASP A 533 4.10 16.52 -6.23
C ASP A 533 3.97 18.04 -6.22
N ALA A 534 3.16 18.59 -7.13
CA ALA A 534 2.90 20.03 -7.16
C ALA A 534 2.25 20.53 -5.87
N ALA A 535 1.37 19.73 -5.26
CA ALA A 535 0.75 20.06 -3.98
C ALA A 535 1.75 19.99 -2.83
N ILE A 536 2.54 18.91 -2.74
CA ILE A 536 3.56 18.72 -1.71
C ILE A 536 4.60 19.86 -1.75
N GLU A 537 5.11 20.21 -2.93
CA GLU A 537 6.12 21.27 -3.09
C GLU A 537 5.60 22.64 -2.64
N ASN A 538 4.31 22.91 -2.87
CA ASN A 538 3.71 24.24 -2.66
C ASN A 538 2.81 24.34 -1.41
N CYS A 539 2.76 23.31 -0.56
CA CYS A 539 1.81 23.24 0.54
C CYS A 539 2.07 24.20 1.71
N GLY A 540 3.21 24.90 1.73
CA GLY A 540 3.52 25.87 2.78
C GLY A 540 3.63 25.26 4.19
N TYR A 541 4.11 24.02 4.29
CA TYR A 541 4.21 23.24 5.53
C TYR A 541 4.83 24.00 6.71
N ASP A 542 4.11 24.02 7.83
CA ASP A 542 4.53 24.53 9.13
C ASP A 542 4.79 23.36 10.09
N GLU A 543 6.05 22.90 10.12
CA GLU A 543 6.47 21.79 11.00
C GLU A 543 6.21 22.09 12.49
N GLU A 544 6.32 23.35 12.92
CA GLU A 544 6.04 23.69 14.33
C GLU A 544 4.55 23.47 14.64
N ALA A 545 3.66 23.77 13.71
CA ALA A 545 2.23 23.46 13.83
C ALA A 545 1.98 21.95 13.83
N ALA A 546 2.60 21.22 12.90
CA ALA A 546 2.48 19.76 12.79
C ALA A 546 2.91 19.05 14.08
N MET A 547 4.01 19.50 14.67
CA MET A 547 4.55 18.96 15.92
C MET A 547 3.74 19.36 17.17
N THR A 548 2.66 20.13 17.03
CA THR A 548 1.68 20.32 18.11
C THR A 548 0.61 19.22 18.17
N ALA A 549 0.63 18.27 17.22
CA ALA A 549 -0.20 17.07 17.24
C ALA A 549 -0.08 16.35 18.60
N GLU A 550 -1.20 16.20 19.32
CA GLU A 550 -1.24 15.53 20.63
C GLU A 550 -1.42 13.99 20.49
N VAL A 551 -1.01 13.42 19.34
CA VAL A 551 -1.17 11.99 19.05
C VAL A 551 -0.22 11.17 19.93
N LYS A 552 -0.78 10.21 20.68
CA LYS A 552 -0.01 9.35 21.58
C LYS A 552 0.37 8.05 20.89
N PHE A 553 1.63 7.68 21.04
CA PHE A 553 2.17 6.33 20.78
C PHE A 553 1.87 5.44 21.99
N TYR A 554 1.49 4.18 21.79
CA TYR A 554 0.98 3.30 22.87
C TYR A 554 1.85 2.11 23.23
#